data_AF-D6PJA7-F1
#
_entry.id   AF-D6PJA7-F1
#
_cell.length_a   1.000
_cell.length_b   1.000
_cell.length_c   1.000
_cell.angle_alpha   90.00
_cell.angle_beta   90.00
_cell.angle_gamma   90.00
#
_symmetry.space_group_name_H-M   'P 1'
#
loop_
_entity.id
_entity.type
_entity.pdbx_description
1 polymer ?
#
loop_
_entity_poly.entity_id
_entity_poly.type
_entity_poly.pdbx_seq_one_letter_code
_entity_poly.pdbx_strand_id
1 'polypeptide(L)'
;MRLDLEKVAMSSLPSYLMVMVLVLSNIIGRVYARCDVAPNKDGHVVWDVSIRGTSVRQYAFSGCLALKSISFTNGYVTQIESSAFSQTKLESITLPDSVIRLGASAFFLCTNLQTVNLGTG
;
A
#
# COMPACT_ATOMS: atom_id res chain seq x y z
N MET A 1 21.47 9.44 -26.48
CA MET A 1 20.01 9.61 -26.47
C MET A 1 19.47 8.89 -25.24
N ARG A 2 19.35 9.60 -24.12
CA ARG A 2 18.89 9.07 -22.83
C ARG A 2 17.37 9.26 -22.82
N LEU A 3 16.61 8.18 -22.79
CA LEU A 3 15.15 8.25 -22.67
C LEU A 3 14.81 8.58 -21.22
N ASP A 4 14.53 9.85 -20.93
CA ASP A 4 14.06 10.31 -19.63
C ASP A 4 12.62 9.80 -19.39
N LEU A 5 12.51 8.56 -18.92
CA LEU A 5 11.26 7.88 -18.56
C LEU A 5 10.49 8.60 -17.43
N GLU A 6 11.11 9.53 -16.72
CA GLU A 6 10.46 10.34 -15.67
C GLU A 6 9.38 11.30 -16.22
N LYS A 7 9.37 11.58 -17.53
CA LYS A 7 8.37 12.47 -18.15
C LYS A 7 7.14 11.75 -18.73
N VAL A 8 7.06 10.42 -18.67
CA VAL A 8 5.84 9.71 -19.10
C VAL A 8 4.80 9.88 -17.99
N ALA A 9 3.86 10.81 -18.21
CA ALA A 9 2.74 11.04 -17.30
C ALA A 9 1.96 9.73 -17.09
N MET A 10 2.10 9.14 -15.90
CA MET A 10 1.49 7.87 -15.51
C MET A 10 -0.05 7.91 -15.48
N SER A 11 -0.65 9.08 -15.70
CA SER A 11 -2.10 9.33 -15.64
C SER A 11 -2.87 8.96 -16.91
N SER A 12 -2.20 8.64 -18.03
CA SER A 12 -2.86 8.37 -19.32
C SER A 12 -2.73 6.94 -19.83
N LEU A 13 -2.09 6.04 -19.08
CA LEU A 13 -1.88 4.65 -19.51
C LEU A 13 -3.01 3.73 -19.04
N PRO A 14 -3.47 2.78 -19.89
CA PRO A 14 -4.40 1.74 -19.47
C PRO A 14 -3.81 0.93 -18.31
N SER A 15 -4.66 0.52 -17.36
CA SER A 15 -4.27 -0.15 -16.11
C SER A 15 -3.28 -1.31 -16.29
N TYR A 16 -3.45 -2.11 -17.34
CA TYR A 16 -2.56 -3.23 -17.65
C TYR A 16 -1.15 -2.79 -18.11
N LEU A 17 -1.08 -1.69 -18.85
CA LEU A 17 0.17 -1.14 -19.37
C LEU A 17 0.97 -0.43 -18.26
N MET A 18 0.27 0.21 -17.33
CA MET A 18 0.88 0.77 -16.11
C MET A 18 1.52 -0.33 -15.24
N VAL A 19 0.84 -1.48 -15.10
CA VAL A 19 1.39 -2.64 -14.37
C VAL A 19 2.64 -3.20 -15.08
N MET A 20 2.62 -3.31 -16.41
CA MET A 20 3.78 -3.77 -17.19
C MET A 20 4.99 -2.82 -17.09
N VAL A 21 4.77 -1.50 -17.09
CA VAL A 21 5.83 -0.49 -16.94
C VAL A 21 6.48 -0.53 -15.54
N LEU A 22 5.70 -0.77 -14.49
CA LEU A 22 6.21 -0.98 -13.13
C LEU A 22 7.05 -2.25 -13.02
N VAL A 23 6.63 -3.35 -13.68
CA VAL A 23 7.38 -4.62 -13.69
C VAL A 23 8.70 -4.49 -14.44
N LEU A 24 8.73 -3.76 -15.56
CA LEU A 24 9.95 -3.57 -16.35
C LEU A 24 10.94 -2.57 -15.71
N SER A 25 10.44 -1.57 -14.99
CA SER A 25 11.27 -0.62 -14.20
C SER A 25 11.99 -1.28 -13.00
N ASN A 26 11.66 -2.53 -12.69
CA ASN A 26 12.23 -3.28 -11.58
C ASN A 26 13.51 -4.06 -11.92
N ILE A 27 13.93 -4.18 -13.18
CA ILE A 27 14.96 -5.16 -13.59
C ILE A 27 16.41 -4.73 -13.27
N ILE A 28 16.69 -3.46 -12.91
CA ILE A 28 18.09 -3.00 -12.69
C ILE A 28 18.35 -2.47 -11.25
N GLY A 29 17.42 -2.62 -10.29
CA GLY A 29 17.77 -2.32 -8.89
C GLY A 29 16.66 -2.12 -7.84
N ARG A 30 15.44 -2.63 -8.02
CA ARG A 30 14.30 -2.36 -7.11
C ARG A 30 13.41 -3.56 -6.79
N VAL A 31 13.97 -4.76 -6.93
CA VAL A 31 13.24 -6.03 -6.82
C VAL A 31 12.84 -6.29 -5.34
N TYR A 32 11.54 -6.09 -5.03
CA TYR A 32 10.73 -6.61 -3.90
C TYR A 32 10.38 -5.78 -2.64
N ALA A 33 10.66 -4.47 -2.53
CA ALA A 33 10.20 -3.73 -1.34
C ALA A 33 9.88 -2.24 -1.59
N ARG A 34 8.96 -1.94 -2.51
CA ARG A 34 8.40 -0.59 -2.61
C ARG A 34 6.93 -0.58 -2.22
N CYS A 35 6.70 0.03 -1.09
CA CYS A 35 5.40 0.35 -0.54
C CYS A 35 4.74 1.43 -1.42
N ASP A 36 3.45 1.32 -1.70
CA ASP A 36 2.70 2.30 -2.50
C ASP A 36 2.75 3.71 -1.88
N VAL A 37 2.86 3.76 -0.55
CA VAL A 37 3.28 4.94 0.21
C VAL A 37 4.57 4.61 0.93
N ALA A 38 5.62 5.36 0.65
CA ALA A 38 6.86 5.23 1.40
C ALA A 38 6.61 5.60 2.87
N PRO A 39 6.95 4.72 3.83
CA PRO A 39 6.92 5.08 5.24
C PRO A 39 7.87 6.24 5.53
N ASN A 40 7.49 7.07 6.48
CA ASN A 40 8.37 8.08 7.04
C ASN A 40 9.56 7.42 7.75
N LYS A 41 10.53 8.22 8.18
CA LYS A 41 11.70 7.80 8.97
C LYS A 41 11.33 6.98 10.22
N ASP A 42 10.14 7.20 10.78
CA ASP A 42 9.63 6.46 11.95
C ASP A 42 8.83 5.20 11.58
N GLY A 43 8.69 4.90 10.29
CA GLY A 43 7.92 3.75 9.78
C GLY A 43 6.40 3.98 9.72
N HIS A 44 5.94 5.20 9.97
CA HIS A 44 4.52 5.58 9.86
C HIS A 44 4.14 5.96 8.42
N VAL A 45 2.96 5.55 7.98
CA VAL A 45 2.34 5.96 6.71
C VAL A 45 1.03 6.71 6.98
N VAL A 46 0.87 7.84 6.30
CA VAL A 46 -0.42 8.53 6.18
C VAL A 46 -1.07 8.14 4.86
N TRP A 47 -2.20 7.44 4.93
CA TRP A 47 -3.04 7.14 3.79
C TRP A 47 -4.10 8.23 3.63
N ASP A 48 -3.86 9.14 2.68
CA ASP A 48 -4.85 10.13 2.28
C ASP A 48 -5.83 9.50 1.28
N VAL A 49 -7.07 9.29 1.72
CA VAL A 49 -8.14 8.70 0.90
C VAL A 49 -8.49 9.59 -0.29
N SER A 50 -8.41 10.92 -0.16
CA SER A 50 -8.69 11.84 -1.26
C SER A 50 -7.67 11.72 -2.39
N ILE A 51 -6.44 11.31 -2.08
CA ILE A 51 -5.36 11.12 -3.08
C ILE A 51 -5.35 9.68 -3.62
N ARG A 52 -5.53 8.69 -2.75
CA ARG A 52 -5.27 7.27 -3.06
C ARG A 52 -6.51 6.44 -3.31
N GLY A 53 -7.67 6.99 -2.97
CA GLY A 53 -8.96 6.33 -3.10
C GLY A 53 -9.38 5.60 -1.84
N THR A 54 -10.60 5.05 -1.92
CA THR A 54 -11.31 4.40 -0.81
C THR A 54 -10.94 2.92 -0.63
N SER A 55 -10.02 2.38 -1.44
CA SER A 55 -9.56 1.00 -1.33
C SER A 55 -8.04 0.90 -1.27
N VAL A 56 -7.54 0.10 -0.33
CA VAL A 56 -6.14 -0.30 -0.28
C VAL A 56 -5.95 -1.47 -1.23
N ARG A 57 -5.21 -1.24 -2.31
CA ARG A 57 -5.06 -2.19 -3.43
C ARG A 57 -4.31 -3.46 -3.03
N GLN A 58 -4.49 -4.51 -3.84
CA GLN A 58 -3.78 -5.76 -3.71
C GLN A 58 -2.27 -5.51 -3.67
N TYR A 59 -1.60 -6.10 -2.68
CA TYR A 59 -0.15 -5.97 -2.47
C TYR A 59 0.39 -4.55 -2.21
N ALA A 60 -0.45 -3.55 -1.91
CA ALA A 60 -0.02 -2.14 -1.78
C ALA A 60 1.19 -1.93 -0.85
N PHE A 61 1.29 -2.71 0.22
CA PHE A 61 2.39 -2.68 1.18
C PHE A 61 3.07 -4.05 1.34
N SER A 62 2.85 -4.98 0.41
CA SER A 62 3.41 -6.33 0.54
C SER A 62 4.95 -6.29 0.58
N GLY A 63 5.55 -6.88 1.63
CA GLY A 63 7.00 -6.87 1.84
C GLY A 63 7.57 -5.53 2.33
N CYS A 64 6.72 -4.58 2.74
CA CYS A 64 7.15 -3.29 3.27
C CYS A 64 7.70 -3.42 4.70
N LEU A 65 8.98 -3.79 4.82
CA LEU A 65 9.64 -4.01 6.11
C LEU A 65 9.86 -2.73 6.93
N ALA A 66 9.74 -1.56 6.30
CA ALA A 66 9.82 -0.27 6.98
C ALA A 66 8.47 0.20 7.54
N LEU A 67 7.35 -0.42 7.13
CA LEU A 67 6.02 -0.04 7.63
C LEU A 67 5.82 -0.59 9.04
N LYS A 68 5.62 0.30 10.00
CA LYS A 68 5.29 0.01 11.39
C LYS A 68 3.85 0.38 11.75
N SER A 69 3.33 1.43 11.14
CA SER A 69 1.98 1.91 11.43
C SER A 69 1.39 2.64 10.22
N ILE A 70 0.06 2.64 10.14
CA ILE A 70 -0.70 3.35 9.11
C ILE A 70 -1.88 4.09 9.73
N SER A 71 -2.10 5.31 9.26
CA SER A 71 -3.27 6.12 9.62
C SER A 71 -4.01 6.54 8.37
N PHE A 72 -5.33 6.39 8.39
CA PHE A 72 -6.21 6.77 7.29
C PHE A 72 -6.77 8.17 7.57
N THR A 73 -6.64 9.08 6.59
CA THR A 73 -7.09 10.48 6.71
C THR A 73 -7.94 10.88 5.52
N ASN A 74 -8.72 11.96 5.70
CA ASN A 74 -9.45 12.64 4.62
C ASN A 74 -10.45 11.74 3.88
N GLY A 75 -11.13 10.83 4.59
CA GLY A 75 -12.24 10.06 4.02
C GLY A 75 -12.42 8.68 4.63
N TYR A 76 -13.09 7.82 3.85
CA TYR A 76 -13.53 6.50 4.25
C TYR A 76 -12.82 5.44 3.41
N VAL A 77 -12.20 4.46 4.07
CA VAL A 77 -11.68 3.27 3.40
C VAL A 77 -12.73 2.18 3.52
N THR A 78 -13.21 1.67 2.39
CA THR A 78 -14.26 0.65 2.34
C THR A 78 -13.70 -0.76 2.19
N GLN A 79 -12.50 -0.87 1.61
CA GLN A 79 -11.94 -2.17 1.26
C GLN A 79 -10.42 -2.20 1.43
N ILE A 80 -9.94 -3.28 2.03
CA ILE A 80 -8.54 -3.68 2.00
C ILE A 80 -8.46 -4.96 1.18
N GLU A 81 -7.73 -4.92 0.08
CA GLU A 81 -7.64 -6.07 -0.85
C GLU A 81 -6.66 -7.15 -0.35
N SER A 82 -6.64 -8.26 -1.08
CA SER A 82 -5.85 -9.44 -0.71
C SER A 82 -4.36 -9.10 -0.59
N SER A 83 -3.71 -9.64 0.44
CA SER A 83 -2.28 -9.46 0.72
C SER A 83 -1.81 -7.99 0.80
N ALA A 84 -2.71 -7.02 1.01
CA ALA A 84 -2.37 -5.60 1.01
C ALA A 84 -1.23 -5.23 1.99
N PHE A 85 -1.18 -5.86 3.16
CA PHE A 85 -0.15 -5.67 4.19
C PHE A 85 0.71 -6.92 4.43
N SER A 86 0.73 -7.86 3.48
CA SER A 86 1.45 -9.14 3.66
C SER A 86 2.95 -8.92 3.89
N GLN A 87 3.57 -9.70 4.78
CA GLN A 87 5.01 -9.65 5.09
C GLN A 87 5.52 -8.25 5.49
N THR A 88 4.73 -7.50 6.27
CA THR A 88 5.13 -6.19 6.81
C THR A 88 5.62 -6.30 8.25
N LYS A 89 6.31 -5.25 8.73
CA LYS A 89 6.65 -5.08 10.15
C LYS A 89 5.61 -4.23 10.90
N LEU A 90 4.37 -4.20 10.40
CA LEU A 90 3.28 -3.44 10.97
C LEU A 90 3.07 -3.89 12.43
N GLU A 91 3.13 -2.96 13.38
CA GLU A 91 3.01 -3.22 14.82
C GLU A 91 1.55 -3.03 15.26
N SER A 92 0.90 -1.99 14.73
CA SER A 92 -0.50 -1.69 14.97
C SER A 92 -1.17 -1.06 13.76
N ILE A 93 -2.47 -1.30 13.62
CA ILE A 93 -3.32 -0.67 12.61
C ILE A 93 -4.71 -0.38 13.19
N THR A 94 -5.20 0.83 12.93
CA THR A 94 -6.58 1.21 13.20
C THR A 94 -7.32 1.30 11.88
N LEU A 95 -8.26 0.38 11.66
CA LEU A 95 -9.12 0.37 10.49
C LEU A 95 -10.31 1.31 10.71
N PRO A 96 -10.66 2.17 9.73
CA PRO A 96 -11.88 2.97 9.80
C PRO A 96 -13.14 2.11 9.87
N ASP A 97 -14.20 2.61 10.50
CA ASP A 97 -15.52 1.95 10.56
C ASP A 97 -16.14 1.64 9.21
N SER A 98 -15.74 2.41 8.20
CA SER A 98 -16.19 2.22 6.84
C SER A 98 -15.66 0.94 6.18
N VAL A 99 -14.67 0.26 6.76
CA VAL A 99 -14.08 -0.94 6.16
C VAL A 99 -15.06 -2.10 6.23
N ILE A 100 -15.70 -2.40 5.10
CA ILE A 100 -16.68 -3.47 4.96
C ILE A 100 -16.10 -4.77 4.38
N ARG A 101 -14.88 -4.70 3.82
CA ARG A 101 -14.25 -5.83 3.13
C ARG A 101 -12.75 -5.93 3.44
N LEU A 102 -12.34 -7.12 3.90
CA LEU A 102 -10.95 -7.53 4.03
C LEU A 102 -10.65 -8.68 3.07
N GLY A 103 -9.62 -8.51 2.24
CA GLY A 103 -9.19 -9.51 1.28
C GLY A 103 -8.45 -10.67 1.92
N ALA A 104 -8.35 -11.77 1.19
CA ALA A 104 -7.63 -12.95 1.65
C ALA A 104 -6.18 -12.61 1.99
N SER A 105 -5.67 -13.13 3.11
CA SER A 105 -4.28 -12.96 3.51
C SER A 105 -3.83 -11.49 3.65
N ALA A 106 -4.76 -10.54 3.86
CA ALA A 106 -4.44 -9.10 3.94
C ALA A 106 -3.31 -8.77 4.93
N PHE A 107 -3.21 -9.52 6.04
CA PHE A 107 -2.16 -9.39 7.06
C PHE A 107 -1.30 -10.65 7.21
N PHE A 108 -1.14 -11.43 6.13
CA PHE A 108 -0.36 -12.65 6.16
C PHE A 108 1.13 -12.37 6.48
N LEU A 109 1.72 -13.17 7.37
CA LEU A 109 3.12 -13.00 7.83
C LEU A 109 3.47 -11.61 8.39
N CYS A 110 2.50 -10.87 8.95
CA CYS A 110 2.77 -9.69 9.76
C CYS A 110 3.24 -10.10 11.17
N THR A 111 4.49 -10.56 11.31
CA THR A 111 4.98 -11.18 12.55
C THR A 111 5.03 -10.22 13.75
N ASN A 112 5.07 -8.91 13.49
CA ASN A 112 5.13 -7.89 14.54
C ASN A 112 3.75 -7.29 14.88
N LEU A 113 2.68 -7.69 14.17
CA LEU A 113 1.36 -7.10 14.34
C LEU A 113 0.75 -7.60 15.64
N GLN A 114 0.69 -6.72 16.65
CA GLN A 114 0.16 -7.05 17.96
C GLN A 114 -1.34 -6.75 18.04
N THR A 115 -1.76 -5.65 17.43
CA THR A 115 -3.13 -5.13 17.58
C THR A 115 -3.70 -4.67 16.25
N VAL A 116 -4.89 -5.17 15.93
CA VAL A 116 -5.74 -4.66 14.85
C VAL A 116 -6.98 -4.09 15.51
N ASN A 117 -7.08 -2.77 15.56
CA ASN A 117 -8.27 -2.10 16.03
C ASN A 117 -9.22 -1.94 14.84
N LEU A 118 -10.37 -2.60 14.92
CA LEU A 118 -11.51 -2.23 14.09
C LEU A 118 -12.06 -0.91 14.64
N GLY A 119 -12.53 -0.04 13.76
CA GLY A 119 -13.12 1.23 14.16
C GLY A 119 -14.24 1.01 15.19
N THR A 120 -14.51 2.08 15.95
CA THR A 120 -15.65 2.13 16.86
C THR A 120 -16.81 2.79 16.11
N GLY A 121 -17.71 1.98 15.55
CA GLY A 121 -18.86 2.42 14.76
C GLY A 121 -19.73 3.50 15.41
#